data_AF-A0A955IUA6-F1
#
_entry.id   AF-A0A955IUA6-F1
#
_cell.length_a   1.000
_cell.length_b   1.000
_cell.length_c   1.000
_cell.angle_alpha   90.00
_cell.angle_beta   90.00
_cell.angle_gamma   90.00
#
_symmetry.space_group_name_H-M   'P 1'
#
loop_
_entity.id
_entity.type
_entity.pdbx_description
1 polymer ?
#
loop_
_entity_poly.entity_id
_entity_poly.type
_entity_poly.pdbx_seq_one_letter_code
_entity_poly.pdbx_strand_id
1 'polypeptide(L)'
;EGLLLAITDHAGAMADIQRSWLGFEGLTLRYEDLVADERRGFGSIIEAMSIDIGEGRLLEIVEALSFERLTRRRKGDEDRLAHLRKGVAGDWRNHFTDSVKDAFKARFGAHLVETGYESGLDW
;
A
#
# COMPACT_ATOMS: atom_id res chain seq x y z
N GLU A 1 15.89 9.02 -14.90
CA GLU A 1 15.24 10.34 -15.17
C GLU A 1 13.74 10.33 -14.89
N GLY A 2 12.95 9.39 -15.45
CA GLY A 2 11.48 9.37 -15.23
C GLY A 2 11.00 9.31 -13.77
N LEU A 3 11.64 8.50 -12.91
CA LEU A 3 11.28 8.44 -11.48
C LEU A 3 11.57 9.75 -10.72
N LEU A 4 12.66 10.43 -11.05
CA LEU A 4 12.99 11.73 -10.44
C LEU A 4 11.97 12.81 -10.83
N LEU A 5 11.50 12.78 -12.08
CA LEU A 5 10.41 13.63 -12.54
C LEU A 5 9.12 13.33 -11.77
N ALA A 6 8.75 12.05 -11.64
CA ALA A 6 7.56 11.63 -10.90
C ALA A 6 7.58 12.05 -9.41
N ILE A 7 8.74 11.97 -8.76
CA ILE A 7 8.95 12.46 -7.38
C ILE A 7 8.72 13.97 -7.29
N THR A 8 9.16 14.71 -8.30
CA THR A 8 9.06 16.17 -8.32
C THR A 8 7.64 16.63 -8.60
N ASP A 9 6.98 16.03 -9.59
CA ASP A 9 5.74 16.55 -10.17
C ASP A 9 4.46 15.94 -9.58
N HIS A 10 4.53 14.70 -9.06
CA HIS A 10 3.33 13.96 -8.67
C HIS A 10 3.32 13.52 -7.20
N ALA A 11 4.47 13.14 -6.65
CA ALA A 11 4.52 12.59 -5.29
C ALA A 11 4.08 13.60 -4.21
N GLY A 12 4.20 14.91 -4.47
CA GLY A 12 3.76 15.96 -3.55
C GLY A 12 2.27 15.86 -3.22
N ALA A 13 1.41 15.81 -4.24
CA ALA A 13 -0.03 15.72 -4.06
C ALA A 13 -0.45 14.44 -3.34
N MET A 14 0.23 13.32 -3.59
CA MET A 14 -0.05 12.05 -2.88
C MET A 14 0.33 12.15 -1.40
N ALA A 15 1.46 12.78 -1.09
CA ALA A 15 1.88 13.02 0.29
C ALA A 15 0.92 13.97 1.01
N ASP A 16 0.42 15.01 0.35
CA ASP A 16 -0.58 15.92 0.93
C ASP A 16 -1.90 15.21 1.25
N ILE A 17 -2.37 14.34 0.35
CA ILE A 17 -3.54 13.50 0.63
C ILE A 17 -3.27 12.64 1.86
N GLN A 18 -2.14 11.94 1.93
CA GLN A 18 -1.85 11.10 3.10
C GLN A 18 -1.76 11.91 4.40
N ARG A 19 -1.16 13.11 4.36
CA ARG A 19 -1.10 14.02 5.52
C ARG A 19 -2.47 14.50 5.95
N SER A 20 -3.42 14.70 5.03
CA SER A 20 -4.77 15.15 5.40
C SER A 20 -5.54 14.14 6.25
N TRP A 21 -5.09 12.88 6.31
CA TRP A 21 -5.66 11.84 7.17
C TRP A 21 -4.96 11.71 8.52
N LEU A 22 -3.90 12.48 8.80
CA LEU A 22 -3.24 12.46 10.10
C LEU A 22 -4.22 12.93 11.19
N GLY A 23 -4.31 12.15 12.27
CA GLY A 23 -5.26 12.41 13.35
C GLY A 23 -6.71 12.02 13.04
N PHE A 24 -6.98 11.33 11.92
CA PHE A 24 -8.31 10.79 11.65
C PHE A 24 -8.73 9.80 12.74
N GLU A 25 -9.87 10.09 13.39
CA GLU A 25 -10.45 9.28 14.46
C GLU A 25 -11.33 8.15 13.89
N GLY A 26 -10.72 7.24 13.14
CA GLY A 26 -11.39 6.07 12.59
C GLY A 26 -10.41 5.00 12.12
N LEU A 27 -10.95 3.94 11.51
CA LEU A 27 -10.12 2.86 10.99
C LEU A 27 -9.24 3.37 9.86
N THR A 28 -7.92 3.33 10.07
CA THR A 28 -6.91 3.52 9.02
C THR A 28 -6.18 2.20 8.79
N LEU A 29 -5.88 1.91 7.53
CA LEU A 29 -5.21 0.68 7.12
C LEU A 29 -4.04 1.02 6.21
N ARG A 30 -2.93 0.29 6.36
CA ARG A 30 -1.82 0.33 5.41
C ARG A 30 -1.98 -0.81 4.41
N TYR A 31 -1.69 -0.52 3.15
CA TYR A 31 -1.78 -1.51 2.08
C TYR A 31 -0.90 -2.73 2.37
N GLU A 32 0.28 -2.50 2.95
CA GLU A 32 1.26 -3.53 3.31
C GLU A 32 0.71 -4.51 4.34
N ASP A 33 0.02 -4.00 5.37
CA ASP A 33 -0.61 -4.83 6.40
C ASP A 33 -1.78 -5.63 5.82
N LEU A 34 -2.57 -5.00 4.94
CA LEU A 34 -3.69 -5.66 4.25
C LEU A 34 -3.22 -6.80 3.35
N VAL A 35 -2.17 -6.60 2.56
CA VAL A 35 -1.65 -7.65 1.67
C VAL A 35 -0.95 -8.77 2.45
N ALA A 36 -0.38 -8.45 3.63
CA ALA A 36 0.23 -9.43 4.51
C ALA A 36 -0.80 -10.33 5.21
N ASP A 37 -1.96 -9.78 5.61
CA ASP A 37 -3.06 -10.53 6.21
C ASP A 37 -4.43 -9.95 5.78
N GLU A 38 -4.92 -10.42 4.64
CA GLU A 38 -6.18 -9.95 4.04
C GLU A 38 -7.38 -10.26 4.95
N ARG A 39 -7.37 -11.43 5.63
CA ARG A 39 -8.44 -11.81 6.56
C ARG A 39 -8.54 -10.81 7.70
N ARG A 40 -7.43 -10.49 8.35
CA ARG A 40 -7.41 -9.53 9.46
C ARG A 40 -7.78 -8.12 8.99
N GLY A 41 -7.24 -7.70 7.84
CA GLY A 41 -7.52 -6.38 7.27
C GLY A 41 -9.00 -6.19 6.93
N PHE A 42 -9.59 -7.11 6.17
CA PHE A 42 -11.01 -7.04 5.84
C PHE A 42 -11.91 -7.29 7.06
N GLY A 43 -11.50 -8.14 8.01
CA GLY A 43 -12.20 -8.31 9.28
C GLY A 43 -12.33 -6.99 10.05
N SER A 44 -11.25 -6.21 10.11
CA SER A 44 -11.25 -4.89 10.75
C SER A 44 -12.21 -3.92 10.07
N ILE A 45 -12.31 -3.96 8.73
CA ILE A 45 -13.24 -3.12 7.96
C ILE A 45 -14.69 -3.48 8.29
N ILE A 46 -15.03 -4.77 8.24
CA ILE A 46 -16.38 -5.26 8.53
C ILE A 46 -16.80 -4.87 9.95
N GLU A 47 -15.90 -5.04 10.93
CA GLU A 47 -16.14 -4.65 12.32
C GLU A 47 -16.36 -3.13 12.44
N ALA A 48 -15.46 -2.32 11.87
CA ALA A 48 -15.58 -0.86 11.91
C ALA A 48 -16.85 -0.34 11.23
N MET A 49 -17.33 -1.03 10.20
CA MET A 49 -18.57 -0.71 9.49
C MET A 49 -19.83 -1.33 10.12
N SER A 50 -19.68 -2.13 11.19
CA SER A 50 -20.78 -2.87 11.82
C SER A 50 -21.58 -3.73 10.83
N ILE A 51 -20.89 -4.36 9.88
CA ILE A 51 -21.49 -5.25 8.90
C ILE A 51 -21.66 -6.64 9.54
N ASP A 52 -22.91 -7.13 9.59
CA ASP A 52 -23.20 -8.47 10.08
C ASP A 52 -22.92 -9.52 9.00
N ILE A 53 -21.79 -10.22 9.13
CA ILE A 53 -21.37 -11.29 8.24
C ILE A 53 -20.62 -12.35 9.03
N GLY A 54 -20.97 -13.62 8.81
CA GLY A 54 -20.26 -14.74 9.42
C GLY A 54 -18.82 -14.83 8.90
N GLU A 55 -17.89 -15.21 9.77
CA GLU A 55 -16.46 -15.36 9.45
C GLU A 55 -16.22 -16.25 8.22
N GLY A 56 -16.91 -17.38 8.11
CA GLY A 56 -16.78 -18.26 6.96
C GLY A 56 -17.13 -17.57 5.64
N ARG A 57 -18.17 -16.72 5.64
CA ARG A 57 -18.57 -15.96 4.45
C ARG A 57 -17.58 -14.86 4.12
N LEU A 58 -17.00 -14.20 5.12
CA LEU A 58 -15.92 -13.24 4.91
C LEU A 58 -14.71 -13.92 4.24
N LEU A 59 -14.29 -15.08 4.74
CA LEU A 59 -13.18 -15.84 4.17
C LEU A 59 -13.43 -16.24 2.71
N GLU A 60 -14.65 -16.69 2.39
CA GLU A 60 -15.03 -17.00 1.01
C GLU A 60 -14.89 -15.78 0.08
N ILE A 61 -15.32 -14.60 0.53
CA ILE A 61 -15.25 -13.35 -0.24
C ILE A 61 -13.80 -12.92 -0.44
N VAL A 62 -13.01 -12.89 0.63
CA VAL A 62 -11.60 -12.52 0.59
C VAL A 62 -10.83 -13.43 -0.35
N GLU A 63 -11.02 -14.74 -0.23
CA GLU A 63 -10.42 -15.72 -1.14
C GLU A 63 -10.85 -15.46 -2.59
N ALA A 64 -12.15 -15.33 -2.86
CA ALA A 64 -12.68 -15.13 -4.22
C ALA A 64 -12.17 -13.85 -4.90
N LEU A 65 -11.86 -12.82 -4.11
CA LEU A 65 -11.32 -11.53 -4.56
C LEU A 65 -9.80 -11.41 -4.42
N SER A 66 -9.12 -12.47 -3.99
CA SER A 66 -7.67 -12.49 -3.89
C SER A 66 -7.01 -12.23 -5.25
N PHE A 67 -5.80 -11.66 -5.24
CA PHE A 67 -5.02 -11.42 -6.45
C PHE A 67 -4.90 -12.68 -7.31
N GLU A 68 -4.68 -13.84 -6.67
CA GLU A 68 -4.45 -15.10 -7.38
C GLU A 68 -5.71 -15.61 -8.06
N ARG A 69 -6.87 -15.47 -7.41
CA ARG A 69 -8.17 -15.81 -8.02
C ARG A 69 -8.53 -14.90 -9.19
N LEU A 70 -8.34 -13.59 -9.01
CA LEU A 70 -8.70 -12.60 -10.03
C LEU A 70 -7.79 -12.68 -11.26
N THR A 71 -6.50 -12.93 -11.06
CA THR A 71 -5.51 -12.89 -12.15
C THR A 71 -5.11 -14.25 -12.69
N ARG A 72 -5.41 -15.34 -11.96
CA ARG A 72 -4.90 -16.69 -12.20
C ARG A 72 -3.36 -16.76 -12.24
N ARG A 73 -2.69 -15.84 -11.55
CA ARG A 73 -1.23 -15.74 -11.40
C ARG A 73 -0.88 -15.73 -9.92
N ARG A 74 0.34 -16.15 -9.57
CA ARG A 74 0.79 -16.01 -8.17
C ARG A 74 1.17 -14.56 -7.89
N LYS A 75 1.05 -14.14 -6.64
CA LYS A 75 1.61 -12.84 -6.21
C LYS A 75 3.11 -12.80 -6.59
N GLY A 76 3.54 -11.73 -7.27
CA GLY A 76 4.90 -11.59 -7.79
C GLY A 76 5.05 -11.86 -9.29
N ASP A 77 4.17 -12.66 -9.89
CA ASP A 77 4.20 -13.00 -11.32
C ASP A 77 3.68 -11.79 -12.14
N GLU A 78 4.61 -10.94 -12.59
CA GLU A 78 4.31 -9.66 -13.23
C GLU A 78 3.67 -9.80 -14.62
N ASP A 79 2.63 -9.02 -14.85
CA ASP A 79 2.16 -8.66 -16.20
C ASP A 79 2.07 -7.13 -16.30
N ARG A 80 2.92 -6.54 -17.14
CA ARG A 80 3.07 -5.08 -17.30
C ARG A 80 1.92 -4.43 -18.07
N LEU A 81 1.13 -5.22 -18.80
CA LEU A 81 -0.01 -4.74 -19.57
C LEU A 81 -1.33 -4.88 -18.79
N ALA A 82 -1.32 -5.65 -17.70
CA ALA A 82 -2.48 -5.85 -16.85
C ALA A 82 -2.64 -4.72 -15.81
N HIS A 83 -3.89 -4.36 -15.52
CA HIS A 83 -4.21 -3.44 -14.42
C HIS A 83 -3.72 -3.99 -13.06
N LEU A 84 -4.02 -5.26 -12.78
CA LEU A 84 -3.48 -5.98 -11.62
C LEU A 84 -2.07 -6.48 -11.94
N ARG A 85 -1.07 -5.61 -11.81
CA ARG A 85 0.28 -5.89 -12.32
C ARG A 85 1.01 -7.04 -11.60
N LYS A 86 1.20 -6.92 -10.28
CA LYS A 86 2.11 -7.81 -9.50
C LYS A 86 1.57 -8.32 -8.17
N GLY A 87 0.66 -7.59 -7.52
CA GLY A 87 0.01 -8.03 -6.28
C GLY A 87 0.92 -8.15 -5.06
N VAL A 88 2.03 -7.40 -5.01
CA VAL A 88 3.01 -7.44 -3.90
C VAL A 88 3.37 -6.04 -3.44
N ALA A 89 3.62 -5.90 -2.14
CA ALA A 89 4.20 -4.71 -1.56
C ALA A 89 5.73 -4.66 -1.78
N GLY A 90 6.30 -3.46 -1.77
CA GLY A 90 7.75 -3.27 -1.75
C GLY A 90 8.48 -3.40 -3.09
N ASP A 91 7.78 -3.60 -4.20
CA ASP A 91 8.38 -3.73 -5.54
C ASP A 91 9.21 -2.50 -5.96
N TRP A 92 8.94 -1.33 -5.38
CA TRP A 92 9.72 -0.10 -5.60
C TRP A 92 11.23 -0.29 -5.34
N ARG A 93 11.61 -1.20 -4.43
CA ARG A 93 13.03 -1.50 -4.13
C ARG A 93 13.80 -2.02 -5.34
N ASN A 94 13.11 -2.62 -6.30
CA ASN A 94 13.72 -3.10 -7.55
C ASN A 94 13.99 -1.97 -8.57
N HIS A 95 13.42 -0.78 -8.34
CA HIS A 95 13.45 0.35 -9.28
C HIS A 95 14.17 1.59 -8.72
N PHE A 96 14.25 1.72 -7.40
CA PHE A 96 14.93 2.84 -6.75
C PHE A 96 16.45 2.65 -6.83
N THR A 97 17.12 3.53 -7.57
CA THR A 97 18.57 3.73 -7.47
C THR A 97 18.90 4.58 -6.25
N ASP A 98 20.16 4.60 -5.82
CA ASP A 98 20.60 5.44 -4.69
C ASP A 98 20.24 6.92 -4.89
N SER A 99 20.45 7.45 -6.10
CA SER A 99 20.06 8.83 -6.43
C SER A 99 18.57 9.12 -6.31
N VAL A 100 17.71 8.15 -6.66
CA VAL A 100 16.25 8.27 -6.51
C VAL A 100 15.87 8.18 -5.04
N LYS A 101 16.51 7.26 -4.30
CA LYS A 101 16.31 7.10 -2.86
C LYS A 101 16.68 8.38 -2.10
N ASP A 102 17.83 8.97 -2.41
CA ASP A 102 18.29 10.21 -1.78
C ASP A 102 17.37 11.38 -2.09
N ALA A 103 16.95 11.53 -3.36
CA ALA A 103 16.01 12.56 -3.76
C ALA A 103 14.64 12.39 -3.06
N PHE A 104 14.16 11.15 -2.95
CA PHE A 104 12.92 10.85 -2.24
C PHE A 104 13.05 11.15 -0.74
N LYS A 105 14.14 10.70 -0.09
CA LYS A 105 14.41 10.90 1.33
C LYS A 105 14.52 12.39 1.67
N ALA A 106 15.20 13.17 0.83
CA ALA A 106 15.32 14.62 1.01
C ALA A 106 13.97 15.34 1.01
N ARG A 107 12.97 14.82 0.27
CA ARG A 107 11.66 15.47 0.11
C ARG A 107 10.58 14.91 1.03
N PHE A 108 10.60 13.59 1.27
CA PHE A 108 9.51 12.87 1.91
C PHE A 108 9.97 12.01 3.10
N GLY A 109 11.24 12.06 3.49
CA GLY A 109 11.74 11.31 4.64
C GLY A 109 10.98 11.62 5.93
N ALA A 110 10.78 12.90 6.25
CA ALA A 110 9.98 13.31 7.40
C ALA A 110 8.52 12.86 7.29
N HIS A 111 7.93 12.94 6.09
CA HIS A 111 6.57 12.48 5.81
C HIS A 111 6.38 10.97 6.12
N LEU A 112 7.36 10.13 5.78
CA LEU A 112 7.29 8.69 6.12
C LEU A 112 7.32 8.45 7.63
N VAL A 113 8.03 9.28 8.38
CA VAL A 113 8.06 9.20 9.85
C VAL A 113 6.74 9.69 10.45
N GLU A 114 6.23 10.84 10.00
CA GLU A 114 4.95 11.41 10.43
C GLU A 114 3.78 10.46 10.21
N THR A 115 3.81 9.69 9.11
CA THR A 115 2.76 8.74 8.75
C THR A 115 3.00 7.32 9.27
N GLY A 116 4.07 7.10 10.05
CA GLY A 116 4.38 5.82 10.69
C GLY A 116 4.84 4.71 9.74
N TYR A 117 5.27 5.07 8.54
CA TYR A 117 5.87 4.13 7.58
C TYR A 117 7.33 3.82 7.90
N GLU A 118 8.05 4.78 8.48
CA GLU A 118 9.44 4.63 8.92
C GLU A 118 9.61 5.19 10.34
N SER A 119 10.60 4.70 11.08
CA SER A 119 10.91 5.19 12.43
C SER A 119 11.94 6.32 12.46
N GLY A 120 12.59 6.59 11.32
CA GLY A 120 13.64 7.58 11.18
C GLY A 120 14.09 7.73 9.73
N LEU A 121 15.27 8.29 9.52
CA LEU A 121 15.84 8.51 8.17
C LEU A 121 16.90 7.47 7.78
N ASP A 122 17.12 6.44 8.62
CA ASP A 122 18.22 5.47 8.47
C ASP A 122 17.86 4.26 7.59
N TRP A 123 16.73 4.32 6.87
CA TRP A 123 16.26 3.29 5.94
C TRP A 123 16.96 3.33 4.57
#